data_AF-A0A0M1JFB7-F1
#
_entry.id   AF-A0A0M1JFB7-F1
#
_cell.length_a   1.000
_cell.length_b   1.000
_cell.length_c   1.000
_cell.angle_alpha   90.00
_cell.angle_beta   90.00
_cell.angle_gamma   90.00
#
_symmetry.space_group_name_H-M   'P 1'
#
loop_
_entity.id
_entity.type
_entity.pdbx_description
1 polymer ?
#
loop_
_entity_poly.entity_id
_entity_poly.type
_entity_poly.pdbx_seq_one_letter_code
_entity_poly.pdbx_strand_id
1 'polypeptide(L)' 'MKTLTLKIDDSINDKFTWLLKHFSQDEIKILEQSEYIDDDTYLRSIAGMTESIYIARNEPIQNGVTLENLEW' A
#
# COMPACT_ATOMS: atom_id res chain seq x y z
N MET A 1 -18.15 -14.32 6.83
CA MET A 1 -16.77 -14.83 6.95
C MET A 1 -15.98 -13.88 7.84
N LYS A 2 -15.04 -14.40 8.64
CA LYS A 2 -14.06 -13.58 9.37
C LYS A 2 -12.76 -13.60 8.59
N THR A 3 -12.14 -12.44 8.41
CA THR A 3 -10.85 -12.32 7.68
C THR A 3 -9.70 -12.51 8.65
N LEU A 4 -8.73 -13.35 8.29
CA LEU A 4 -7.49 -13.57 9.03
C LEU A 4 -6.31 -13.23 8.12
N THR A 5 -5.42 -12.37 8.58
CA THR A 5 -4.16 -12.04 7.88
C THR A 5 -3.02 -12.86 8.48
N LEU A 6 -2.26 -13.55 7.63
CA LEU A 6 -1.13 -14.39 8.02
C LEU A 6 0.13 -13.86 7.34
N LYS A 7 1.15 -13.53 8.14
CA LYS A 7 2.49 -13.23 7.63
C LYS A 7 3.32 -14.51 7.67
N ILE A 8 3.81 -14.94 6.52
CA ILE A 8 4.72 -16.08 6.40
C ILE A 8 6.11 -15.60 5.99
N ASP A 9 7.11 -16.42 6.25
CA ASP A 9 8.46 -16.21 5.74
C ASP A 9 8.56 -16.76 4.31
N ASP A 10 9.27 -16.07 3.43
CA ASP A 10 9.39 -16.46 2.02
C ASP A 10 10.04 -17.84 1.85
N SER A 11 10.90 -18.26 2.79
CA SER A 11 11.54 -19.57 2.77
C SER A 11 10.56 -20.75 2.89
N ILE A 12 9.33 -20.49 3.36
CA ILE A 12 8.27 -21.51 3.48
C ILE A 12 7.14 -21.34 2.47
N ASN A 13 7.26 -20.40 1.53
CA ASN A 13 6.19 -20.06 0.60
C ASN A 13 5.67 -21.27 -0.20
N ASP A 14 6.57 -22.11 -0.72
CA ASP A 14 6.18 -23.31 -1.47
C ASP A 14 5.40 -24.32 -0.62
N LYS A 15 5.83 -24.51 0.64
CA LYS A 15 5.16 -25.41 1.59
C LYS A 15 3.78 -24.88 1.95
N PHE A 16 3.67 -23.57 2.14
CA PHE A 16 2.42 -22.91 2.47
C PHE A 16 1.45 -22.95 1.29
N THR A 17 1.93 -22.66 0.08
CA THR A 17 1.14 -22.77 -1.15
C THR A 17 0.67 -24.20 -1.39
N TRP A 18 1.52 -25.20 -1.11
CA TRP A 18 1.12 -26.61 -1.15
C TRP A 18 -0.01 -26.93 -0.17
N LEU A 19 0.06 -26.42 1.07
CA LEU A 19 -1.01 -26.59 2.06
C LEU A 19 -2.35 -26.01 1.56
N LEU A 20 -2.30 -24.82 0.93
CA LEU A 20 -3.51 -24.15 0.43
C LEU A 20 -4.20 -24.91 -0.70
N LYS A 21 -3.48 -25.74 -1.47
CA LYS A 21 -4.06 -26.58 -2.54
C LYS A 21 -5.02 -27.65 -2.03
N HIS A 22 -5.03 -27.95 -0.73
CA HIS A 22 -5.96 -28.90 -0.14
C HIS A 22 -7.36 -28.34 0.11
N PHE A 23 -7.53 -27.03 -0.03
CA PHE A 23 -8.81 -26.36 0.18
C PHE A 23 -9.43 -25.97 -1.16
N SER A 24 -10.76 -25.97 -1.23
CA SER A 24 -11.47 -25.45 -2.39
C SER A 24 -11.41 -23.91 -2.43
N GLN A 25 -11.57 -23.32 -3.61
CA GLN A 25 -11.56 -21.87 -3.78
C GLN A 25 -12.72 -21.15 -3.04
N ASP A 26 -13.80 -21.88 -2.74
CA ASP A 26 -14.93 -21.37 -1.98
C ASP A 26 -14.65 -21.34 -0.46
N GLU A 27 -13.67 -22.14 0.01
CA GLU A 27 -13.27 -22.21 1.42
C GLU A 27 -12.13 -21.25 1.75
N ILE A 28 -11.18 -21.07 0.82
CA ILE A 28 -10.03 -20.18 1.00
C ILE A 28 -9.84 -19.29 -0.22
N LYS A 29 -9.82 -17.97 0.03
CA LYS A 29 -9.47 -16.95 -0.95
C LYS A 29 -8.19 -16.26 -0.52
N ILE A 30 -7.18 -16.29 -1.38
CA ILE A 30 -5.99 -15.45 -1.23
C ILE A 30 -6.43 -14.02 -1.58
N LEU A 31 -6.38 -13.14 -0.60
CA LEU A 31 -6.53 -11.71 -0.82
C LEU A 31 -5.10 -11.19 -0.99
N GLU A 32 -4.74 -10.73 -2.18
CA GLU A 32 -3.47 -10.03 -2.37
C GLU A 32 -3.45 -8.85 -1.40
N GLN A 33 -2.56 -8.94 -0.42
CA GLN A 33 -2.22 -7.79 0.38
C GLN A 33 -1.35 -6.95 -0.55
N SER A 34 -1.82 -5.76 -0.93
CA SER A 34 -0.95 -4.78 -1.56
C SER A 34 0.32 -4.71 -0.71
N GLU A 35 1.48 -4.95 -1.31
CA GLU A 35 2.74 -4.80 -0.60
C GLU A 35 2.71 -3.44 0.08
N TYR A 36 2.77 -3.45 1.40
CA TYR A 36 2.89 -2.20 2.14
C TYR A 36 4.22 -1.59 1.69
N ILE A 37 4.12 -0.54 0.90
CA ILE A 37 5.22 0.34 0.54
C ILE A 37 5.18 1.51 1.51
N ASP A 38 6.34 1.87 2.04
CA ASP A 38 6.43 3.08 2.85
C ASP A 38 6.10 4.32 1.99
N ASP A 39 5.60 5.36 2.63
CA ASP A 39 5.11 6.57 1.96
C ASP A 39 6.17 7.19 1.05
N ASP A 40 7.44 7.17 1.45
CA ASP A 40 8.55 7.74 0.68
C ASP A 40 8.80 6.94 -0.60
N THR A 41 8.84 5.61 -0.49
CA THR A 41 8.95 4.70 -1.64
C THR A 41 7.75 4.85 -2.58
N TYR A 42 6.55 4.96 -2.03
CA TYR A 42 5.34 5.21 -2.82
C TYR A 42 5.42 6.52 -3.61
N LEU A 43 5.73 7.63 -2.94
CA LEU A 43 5.81 8.94 -3.60
C LEU A 43 6.89 8.97 -4.68
N ARG A 44 8.02 8.27 -4.48
CA ARG A 44 9.08 8.14 -5.49
C ARG A 44 8.69 7.26 -6.67
N SER A 45 7.77 6.31 -6.49
CA SER A 45 7.31 5.42 -7.55
C SER A 45 6.44 6.13 -8.60
N ILE A 46 5.83 7.27 -8.24
CA ILE A 46 4.99 8.06 -9.13
C ILE A 46 5.86 9.02 -9.94
N ALA A 47 5.89 8.82 -11.27
CA ALA A 47 6.65 9.68 -12.17
C ALA A 47 6.22 11.15 -12.05
N GLY A 48 7.18 12.05 -11.81
CA GLY A 48 6.93 13.49 -11.67
C GLY A 48 6.47 13.95 -10.29
N MET A 49 6.22 13.03 -9.35
CA MET A 49 5.72 13.37 -8.01
C MET A 49 6.78 14.11 -7.18
N THR A 50 8.04 13.69 -7.29
CA THR A 50 9.15 14.35 -6.58
C THR A 50 9.31 15.79 -7.06
N GLU A 51 9.28 16.02 -8.37
CA GLU A 51 9.35 17.35 -8.98
C GLU A 51 8.15 18.22 -8.59
N SER A 52 6.94 17.65 -8.59
CA SER A 52 5.71 18.34 -8.17
C SER A 52 5.82 18.84 -6.71
N ILE A 53 6.33 18.02 -5.80
CA ILE A 53 6.55 18.41 -4.39
C ILE A 53 7.58 19.54 -4.29
N TYR A 54 8.68 19.48 -5.07
CA TYR A 54 9.66 20.56 -5.09
C TYR A 54 9.08 21.88 -5.61
N ILE A 55 8.22 21.82 -6.63
CA ILE A 55 7.54 23.00 -7.17
C ILE A 55 6.58 23.58 -6.11
N ALA A 56 5.71 22.75 -5.54
CA ALA A 56 4.75 23.15 -4.51
C ALA A 56 5.44 23.79 -3.29
N ARG A 57 6.61 23.28 -2.88
CA ARG A 57 7.39 23.86 -1.77
C ARG A 57 7.86 25.29 -2.04
N ASN A 58 8.07 25.66 -3.30
CA ASN A 58 8.50 27.00 -3.68
C ASN A 58 7.33 27.96 -3.92
N GLU A 59 6.08 27.50 -3.80
CA GLU A 59 4.92 28.37 -3.96
C GLU A 59 4.78 29.36 -2.80
N PRO A 60 4.26 30.57 -3.05
CA PRO A 60 3.97 31.53 -1.99
C PRO A 60 2.95 30.97 -0.99
N ILE A 61 3.16 31.25 0.30
CA ILE A 61 2.31 30.76 1.41
C ILE A 61 0.82 31.09 1.21
N GLN A 62 0.48 32.16 0.50
CA GLN A 62 -0.91 32.54 0.19
C GLN A 62 -1.66 31.50 -0.67
N ASN A 63 -0.95 30.61 -1.37
CA ASN A 63 -1.53 29.49 -2.11
C ASN A 63 -1.71 28.24 -1.23
N GLY A 64 -1.15 28.23 -0.02
CA GLY A 64 -1.29 27.14 0.93
C GLY A 64 -2.67 27.11 1.57
N VAL A 65 -3.11 25.91 1.94
CA VAL A 65 -4.38 25.69 2.67
C VAL A 65 -4.08 25.53 4.15
N THR A 66 -4.80 26.25 5.01
CA THR A 66 -4.70 26.10 6.47
C THR A 66 -5.54 24.93 6.96
N LEU A 67 -5.23 24.41 8.15
CA LEU A 67 -5.89 23.22 8.72
C LEU A 67 -7.42 23.38 8.78
N GLU A 68 -7.90 24.58 9.11
CA GLU A 68 -9.32 24.91 9.16
C GLU A 68 -10.04 24.94 7.80
N ASN A 69 -9.30 24.97 6.70
CA ASN A 69 -9.81 25.03 5.33
C ASN A 69 -9.60 23.72 4.55
N LEU A 70 -9.13 22.65 5.21
CA LEU A 70 -9.03 21.32 4.60
C LEU A 70 -10.42 20.65 4.57
N GLU A 71 -10.90 20.31 3.38
CA GLU A 71 -12.09 19.47 3.22
C GLU A 71 -11.69 18.00 3.32
N TRP A 72 -12.18 17.34 4.37
CA TRP A 72 -11.96 15.91 4.65
C TRP A 72 -13.08 15.05 4.06
#